data_AF-A0A953XZJ2-F1
#
_entry.id   AF-A0A953XZJ2-F1
#
_cell.length_a   1.000
_cell.length_b   1.000
_cell.length_c   1.000
_cell.angle_alpha   90.00
_cell.angle_beta   90.00
_cell.angle_gamma   90.00
#
_symmetry.space_group_name_H-M   'P 1'
#
loop_
_entity.id
_entity.type
_entity.pdbx_description
1 polymer ?
#
loop_
_entity_poly.entity_id
_entity_poly.type
_entity_poly.pdbx_seq_one_letter_code
_entity_poly.pdbx_strand_id
1 'polypeptide(L)'
;MDPTEPTVDPARRECSFAGLRYTADPCPDASRGDLFKSAAVGGGLGWGVSFLLGASPLGRLVGVTAGALLGTYASRHHVYVDWDPDRLRYGSGRGDGPSPDAPLPPSPTQGVF
;
A
#
# COMPACT_ATOMS: atom_id res chain seq x y z
N MET A 1 17.08 13.98 27.00
CA MET A 1 15.97 13.05 26.74
C MET A 1 15.95 12.88 25.24
N ASP A 2 16.55 11.79 24.76
CA ASP A 2 16.70 11.50 23.34
C ASP A 2 15.33 11.16 22.72
N PRO A 3 15.11 11.52 21.45
CA PRO A 3 13.80 11.63 20.83
C PRO A 3 13.33 10.28 20.26
N THR A 4 12.01 10.06 20.28
CA THR A 4 11.24 9.29 19.28
C THR A 4 12.02 8.23 18.52
N GLU A 5 12.31 7.10 19.18
CA GLU A 5 12.59 5.87 18.48
C GLU A 5 11.27 5.51 17.74
N PRO A 6 11.23 5.48 16.39
CA PRO A 6 10.05 5.03 15.70
C PRO A 6 9.89 3.56 16.10
N THR A 7 8.88 3.28 16.92
CA THR A 7 8.48 1.92 17.26
C THR A 7 8.12 1.25 15.95
N VAL A 8 9.08 0.55 15.35
CA VAL A 8 8.88 -0.23 14.14
C VAL A 8 7.89 -1.32 14.53
N ASP A 9 6.61 -1.11 14.21
CA ASP A 9 5.60 -2.14 14.38
C ASP A 9 6.05 -3.35 13.55
N PRO A 10 6.37 -4.50 14.17
CA PRO A 10 6.88 -5.66 13.45
C PRO A 10 5.85 -6.23 12.45
N ALA A 11 4.60 -5.77 12.48
CA ALA A 11 3.56 -6.11 11.51
C ALA A 11 3.55 -5.22 10.26
N ARG A 12 4.25 -4.08 10.26
CA ARG A 12 4.39 -3.21 9.08
C ARG A 12 5.22 -3.91 8.02
N ARG A 13 4.64 -4.13 6.84
CA ARG A 13 5.35 -4.73 5.71
C ARG A 13 5.62 -3.68 4.65
N GLU A 14 6.89 -3.34 4.47
CA GLU A 14 7.37 -2.53 3.38
C GLU A 14 8.00 -3.43 2.31
N CYS A 15 7.49 -3.36 1.10
CA CYS A 15 8.04 -4.05 -0.06
C CYS A 15 8.25 -3.03 -1.17
N SER A 16 9.40 -3.10 -1.85
CA SER A 16 9.63 -2.31 -3.06
C SER A 16 9.90 -3.22 -4.25
N PHE A 17 9.25 -2.94 -5.38
CA PHE A 17 9.48 -3.66 -6.62
C PHE A 17 9.30 -2.71 -7.80
N ALA A 18 10.31 -2.57 -8.66
CA ALA A 18 10.23 -1.82 -9.91
C ALA A 18 9.63 -0.39 -9.77
N GLY A 19 10.12 0.40 -8.81
CA GLY A 19 9.63 1.77 -8.55
C GLY A 19 8.30 1.85 -7.81
N LEU A 20 7.65 0.72 -7.54
CA LEU A 20 6.49 0.63 -6.67
C LEU A 20 6.96 0.42 -5.22
N ARG A 21 6.51 1.27 -4.31
CA ARG A 21 6.57 1.04 -2.86
C ARG A 21 5.20 0.63 -2.37
N TYR A 22 5.16 -0.48 -1.66
CA TYR A 22 3.99 -0.98 -0.99
C TYR A 22 4.26 -0.96 0.51
N THR A 23 3.41 -0.25 1.24
CA THR A 23 3.38 -0.29 2.71
C THR A 23 2.03 -0.84 3.16
N ALA A 24 2.04 -1.87 3.99
CA ALA A 24 0.85 -2.36 4.68
C ALA A 24 0.98 -2.11 6.17
N ASP A 25 0.18 -1.17 6.67
CA ASP A 25 0.08 -0.89 8.10
C ASP A 25 -1.12 -1.66 8.67
N PRO A 26 -0.97 -2.39 9.78
CA PRO A 26 -2.10 -3.09 10.40
C PRO A 26 -3.17 -2.09 10.85
N CYS A 27 -4.43 -2.41 10.56
CA CYS A 27 -5.58 -1.66 11.04
C CYS A 27 -6.07 -2.29 12.36
N PRO A 28 -5.81 -1.67 13.52
CA PRO A 28 -6.23 -2.22 14.81
C PRO A 28 -7.76 -2.19 15.00
N ASP A 29 -8.47 -1.36 14.23
CA ASP A 29 -9.90 -1.11 14.38
C ASP A 29 -10.78 -1.99 13.47
N ALA A 30 -10.19 -2.87 12.66
CA ALA A 30 -10.94 -3.73 11.76
C ALA A 30 -11.86 -4.68 12.53
N SER A 31 -13.16 -4.40 12.50
CA SER A 31 -14.14 -5.23 13.20
C SER A 31 -14.32 -6.59 12.51
N ARG A 32 -14.76 -7.61 13.25
CA ARG A 32 -15.10 -8.92 12.64
C ARG A 32 -16.16 -8.80 11.53
N GLY A 33 -17.05 -7.80 11.61
CA GLY A 33 -18.05 -7.52 10.59
C GLY A 33 -17.42 -7.01 9.29
N ASP A 34 -16.41 -6.15 9.38
CA ASP A 34 -15.69 -5.62 8.22
C ASP A 34 -14.88 -6.70 7.52
N LEU A 35 -14.30 -7.63 8.27
CA LEU A 35 -13.62 -8.80 7.71
C LEU A 35 -14.58 -9.70 6.94
N PHE A 36 -15.78 -9.95 7.47
CA PHE A 36 -16.77 -10.76 6.76
C PHE A 36 -17.28 -10.06 5.50
N LYS A 37 -17.60 -8.77 5.60
CA LYS A 37 -18.10 -7.97 4.48
C LYS A 37 -17.05 -7.88 3.36
N SER A 38 -15.80 -7.62 3.69
CA SER A 38 -14.71 -7.55 2.73
C SER A 38 -14.39 -8.91 2.11
N ALA A 39 -14.44 -10.00 2.87
CA ALA A 39 -14.32 -11.35 2.34
C ALA A 39 -15.44 -11.68 1.35
N ALA A 40 -16.69 -11.30 1.66
CA ALA A 40 -17.83 -11.52 0.78
C ALA A 40 -17.73 -10.70 -0.52
N VAL A 41 -17.39 -9.42 -0.42
CA VAL A 41 -17.19 -8.54 -1.59
C VAL A 41 -16.01 -9.04 -2.44
N GLY A 42 -14.88 -9.33 -1.79
CA GLY A 42 -13.68 -9.83 -2.45
C GLY A 42 -13.91 -11.17 -3.14
N GLY A 43 -14.61 -12.10 -2.50
CA GLY A 43 -14.97 -13.39 -3.08
C GLY A 43 -15.94 -13.26 -4.26
N GLY A 44 -16.91 -12.35 -4.17
CA GLY A 44 -17.83 -12.05 -5.28
C GLY A 44 -17.10 -11.46 -6.50
N LEU A 45 -16.17 -10.53 -6.28
CA LEU A 45 -15.30 -9.99 -7.34
C LEU A 45 -14.42 -11.08 -7.95
N GLY A 46 -13.79 -11.91 -7.10
CA GLY A 46 -12.96 -13.02 -7.56
C GLY A 46 -13.73 -14.04 -8.41
N TRP A 47 -14.98 -14.33 -8.05
CA TRP A 47 -15.87 -15.14 -8.86
C TRP A 47 -16.20 -14.48 -10.20
N GLY A 48 -16.60 -13.20 -10.18
CA GLY A 48 -16.96 -12.44 -11.37
C GLY A 48 -15.81 -12.35 -12.37
N VAL A 49 -14.60 -12.03 -11.90
CA VAL A 49 -13.39 -12.01 -12.73
C VAL A 49 -13.11 -13.38 -13.32
N SER A 50 -13.17 -14.44 -12.50
CA SER A 50 -12.94 -15.81 -12.97
C SER A 50 -13.99 -16.27 -13.98
N PHE A 51 -15.23 -15.84 -13.81
CA PHE A 51 -16.31 -16.09 -14.77
C PHE A 51 -16.04 -15.40 -16.10
N LEU A 52 -15.66 -14.12 -16.08
CA LEU A 52 -15.32 -13.34 -17.28
C LEU A 52 -14.10 -13.91 -18.02
N LEU A 53 -13.13 -14.46 -17.29
CA LEU A 53 -11.95 -15.13 -17.85
C LEU A 53 -12.24 -16.56 -18.35
N GLY A 54 -13.49 -17.02 -18.30
CA GLY A 54 -13.85 -18.36 -18.77
C GLY A 54 -13.27 -19.49 -17.92
N ALA A 55 -12.94 -19.22 -16.65
CA ALA A 55 -12.35 -20.24 -15.78
C ALA A 55 -13.32 -21.41 -15.56
N SER A 56 -12.75 -22.61 -15.43
CA SER A 56 -13.49 -23.82 -15.07
C SER A 56 -14.19 -23.67 -13.72
N PRO A 57 -15.19 -24.51 -13.38
CA PRO A 57 -15.86 -24.45 -12.08
C PRO A 57 -14.88 -24.46 -10.90
N LEU A 58 -13.83 -25.28 -10.99
CA LEU A 58 -12.76 -25.31 -9.98
C LEU A 58 -11.95 -24.00 -9.97
N GLY A 59 -11.61 -23.45 -11.15
CA GLY A 59 -10.92 -22.17 -11.25
C GLY A 59 -11.74 -21.01 -10.66
N ARG A 60 -13.07 -21.04 -10.78
CA ARG A 60 -13.96 -20.06 -10.14
C ARG A 60 -13.95 -20.18 -8.62
N LEU A 61 -13.89 -21.39 -8.07
CA LEU A 61 -13.73 -21.58 -6.63
C LEU A 61 -12.39 -21.01 -6.14
N VAL A 62 -11.30 -21.26 -6.88
CA VAL A 62 -9.99 -20.65 -6.59
C VAL A 62 -10.09 -19.13 -6.64
N GLY A 63 -10.79 -18.58 -7.64
CA GLY A 63 -11.05 -17.14 -7.74
C GLY A 63 -11.83 -16.56 -6.57
N VAL A 64 -12.91 -17.23 -6.13
CA VAL A 64 -13.67 -16.86 -4.93
C VAL A 64 -12.76 -16.85 -3.71
N THR A 65 -11.98 -17.92 -3.50
CA THR A 65 -11.10 -18.03 -2.32
C THR A 65 -10.00 -16.98 -2.35
N ALA A 66 -9.33 -16.79 -3.48
CA ALA A 66 -8.31 -15.77 -3.64
C ALA A 66 -8.86 -14.36 -3.42
N GLY A 67 -10.04 -14.06 -3.99
CA GLY A 67 -10.72 -12.79 -3.81
C GLY A 67 -11.13 -12.54 -2.36
N ALA A 68 -11.67 -13.55 -1.67
CA ALA A 68 -12.07 -13.43 -0.27
C ALA A 68 -10.87 -13.22 0.67
N LEU A 69 -9.75 -13.92 0.42
CA LEU A 69 -8.51 -13.72 1.16
C LEU A 69 -7.94 -12.33 0.93
N LEU A 70 -7.95 -11.85 -0.32
CA LEU A 70 -7.49 -10.51 -0.67
C LEU A 70 -8.35 -9.43 0.00
N GLY A 71 -9.67 -9.58 -0.04
CA GLY A 71 -10.61 -8.67 0.63
C GLY A 71 -10.38 -8.62 2.14
N THR A 72 -10.25 -9.78 2.79
CA THR A 72 -9.93 -9.87 4.22
C THR A 72 -8.61 -9.20 4.55
N TYR A 73 -7.59 -9.41 3.72
CA TYR A 73 -6.26 -8.85 3.91
C TYR A 73 -6.27 -7.32 3.77
N ALA A 74 -6.97 -6.79 2.76
CA ALA A 74 -7.16 -5.36 2.54
C ALA A 74 -7.96 -4.68 3.65
N SER A 75 -8.87 -5.38 4.34
CA SER A 75 -9.55 -4.83 5.51
C SER A 75 -8.73 -4.86 6.79
N ARG A 76 -7.72 -5.73 6.88
CA ARG A 76 -6.80 -5.79 8.03
C ARG A 76 -5.63 -4.82 7.92
N HIS A 77 -5.38 -4.28 6.74
CA HIS A 77 -4.21 -3.43 6.51
C HIS A 77 -4.60 -2.21 5.69
N HIS A 78 -4.14 -1.05 6.11
CA HIS A 78 -4.10 0.11 5.24
C HIS A 78 -2.95 -0.07 4.27
N VAL A 79 -3.31 -0.24 3.00
CA VAL A 79 -2.38 -0.45 1.92
C VAL A 79 -2.09 0.89 1.26
N TYR A 80 -0.86 1.36 1.41
CA TYR A 80 -0.34 2.53 0.70
C TYR A 80 0.53 2.06 -0.45
N VAL A 81 0.10 2.40 -1.65
CA VAL A 81 0.87 2.17 -2.87
C VAL A 81 1.37 3.52 -3.35
N ASP A 82 2.67 3.69 -3.30
CA ASP A 82 3.35 4.83 -3.90
C ASP A 82 4.10 4.34 -5.12
N TRP A 83 3.96 5.04 -6.24
CA TRP A 83 4.60 4.68 -7.49
C TRP A 83 5.45 5.84 -7.97
N ASP A 84 6.76 5.62 -7.95
CA ASP A 84 7.76 6.57 -8.40
C ASP A 84 8.36 6.04 -9.72
N PRO A 85 7.85 6.50 -10.88
CA PRO A 85 8.36 6.09 -12.19
C PRO A 85 9.78 6.62 -12.47
N ASP A 86 10.25 7.63 -11.74
CA ASP A 86 11.59 8.20 -11.94
C ASP A 86 12.67 7.29 -11.35
N ARG A 87 12.36 6.50 -10.32
CA ARG A 87 13.25 5.45 -9.80
C ARG A 87 13.53 4.32 -10.79
N LEU A 88 12.62 4.07 -11.73
CA LEU A 88 12.85 3.11 -12.82
C LEU A 88 13.84 3.64 -13.86
N ARG A 89 13.97 4.97 -13.98
CA ARG A 89 14.82 5.63 -14.99
C ARG A 89 16.21 6.00 -14.47
N TYR A 90 16.33 6.37 -13.19
CA TYR A 90 17.57 6.97 -12.66
C TYR A 90 18.29 6.12 -11.61
N GLY A 91 17.78 4.94 -11.27
CA GLY A 91 18.29 4.17 -10.13
C GLY A 91 18.01 4.89 -8.82
N SER A 92 18.17 4.18 -7.70
CA SER A 92 17.82 4.63 -6.34
C SER A 92 18.66 5.79 -5.78
N GLY A 93 19.16 6.71 -6.61
CA GLY A 93 20.12 7.75 -6.25
C GLY A 93 19.59 9.19 -6.27
N ARG A 94 18.32 9.43 -6.62
CA ARG A 94 17.78 10.79 -6.65
C ARG A 94 16.26 10.78 -6.46
N GLY A 95 15.81 10.84 -5.22
CA GLY A 95 14.39 10.88 -4.91
C GLY A 95 14.03 10.82 -3.43
N ASP A 96 14.95 11.17 -2.53
CA ASP A 96 14.54 11.78 -1.27
C ASP A 96 14.14 13.21 -1.65
N GLY A 97 12.85 13.40 -1.93
CA GLY A 97 12.27 14.73 -1.96
C GLY A 97 12.60 15.44 -0.64
N PRO A 98 12.63 16.78 -0.60
CA PRO A 98 12.89 17.49 0.64
C PRO A 98 11.92 16.98 1.71
N SER A 99 12.48 16.39 2.77
CA SER A 99 11.72 16.09 3.99
C SER A 99 10.98 17.36 4.40
N PRO A 100 9.72 17.28 4.88
CA PRO A 100 9.04 18.45 5.45
C PRO A 100 9.83 19.08 6.63
N ASP A 101 10.85 18.38 7.15
CA ASP A 101 11.78 18.85 8.18
C ASP A 101 13.13 19.34 7.63
N ALA A 102 13.31 19.37 6.30
CA ALA A 102 14.52 19.94 5.69
C ALA A 102 14.51 21.46 5.93
N PRO A 103 15.59 22.04 6.51
CA PRO A 103 15.71 23.48 6.64
C PRO A 103 15.50 24.11 5.26
N LEU A 104 14.49 24.97 5.14
CA LEU A 104 14.29 25.75 3.91
C LEU A 104 15.61 26.48 3.60
N PRO A 105 16.08 26.46 2.34
CA PRO A 105 17.22 27.29 1.98
C PRO A 105 16.91 28.74 2.34
N PRO A 106 17.89 29.53 2.82
CA PRO A 106 17.65 30.91 3.18
C PRO A 106 17.04 31.64 1.99
N SER A 107 15.89 32.27 2.21
CA SER A 107 15.19 33.07 1.20
C SER A 107 16.19 34.04 0.55
N PRO A 108 16.27 34.12 -0.79
CA PRO A 108 17.12 35.11 -1.42
C PRO A 108 16.64 36.47 -0.95
N THR A 109 17.54 37.19 -0.29
CA THR A 109 17.35 38.57 0.13
C THR A 109 16.83 39.33 -1.08
N GLN A 110 15.58 39.81 -1.03
CA GLN A 110 15.06 40.71 -2.04
C GLN A 110 15.96 41.95 -2.00
N GLY A 111 16.87 42.01 -2.96
CA GLY A 111 17.68 43.19 -3.23
C GLY A 111 16.74 44.33 -3.56
N VAL A 112 16.80 45.35 -2.71
CA VAL A 112 16.25 46.68 -2.94
C VAL A 112 16.75 47.20 -4.29
N PHE A 113 15.82 47.58 -5.15
CA PHE A 113 16.01 48.60 -6.18
C PHE A 113 14.80 49.54 -6.14
#